data_AF-A0A8T2MJY4-F1
#
_entry.id   AF-A0A8T2MJY4-F1
#
_cell.length_a   1.000
_cell.length_b   1.000
_cell.length_c   1.000
_cell.angle_alpha   90.00
_cell.angle_beta   90.00
_cell.angle_gamma   90.00
#
_symmetry.space_group_name_H-M   'P 1'
#
loop_
_entity.id
_entity.type
_entity.pdbx_description
1 polymer ?
#
loop_
_entity_poly.entity_id
_entity_poly.type
_entity_poly.pdbx_seq_one_letter_code
_entity_poly.pdbx_strand_id
1 'polypeptide(L)'
;MRFSLTFHQMACIFFITVFLSSCVLGVFSNDTKKKTCCPRVSKAALHSQIEMCARVSGRKNIFGKTLCHEAYLFITKNGKKHCIDVNARWINEILEQLKEDGNPCKGTTN
;
A
#
# COMPACT_ATOMS: atom_id res chain seq x y z
N MET A 1 -20.95 -60.31 -2.48
CA MET A 1 -20.86 -59.04 -1.74
C MET A 1 -19.48 -58.41 -1.97
N ARG A 2 -19.27 -57.65 -3.07
CA ARG A 2 -17.98 -56.97 -3.39
C ARG A 2 -18.13 -55.48 -3.76
N PHE A 3 -19.36 -54.96 -3.77
CA PHE A 3 -19.66 -53.56 -4.15
C PHE A 3 -19.45 -52.54 -3.03
N SER A 4 -19.35 -52.96 -1.76
CA SER A 4 -19.24 -52.04 -0.63
C SER A 4 -17.81 -51.48 -0.45
N LEU A 5 -16.79 -52.30 -0.74
CA LEU A 5 -15.39 -51.91 -0.53
C LEU A 5 -14.92 -50.84 -1.53
N THR A 6 -15.33 -50.96 -2.79
CA THR A 6 -14.95 -50.01 -3.85
C THR A 6 -15.62 -48.65 -3.66
N PHE A 7 -16.87 -48.64 -3.18
CA PHE A 7 -17.58 -47.38 -2.91
C PHE A 7 -16.94 -46.61 -1.74
N HIS A 8 -16.51 -47.32 -0.69
CA HIS A 8 -15.83 -46.70 0.46
C HIS A 8 -14.45 -46.15 0.09
N GLN A 9 -13.68 -46.86 -0.74
CA GLN A 9 -12.39 -46.37 -1.24
C GLN A 9 -12.53 -45.12 -2.11
N MET A 10 -13.53 -45.09 -2.99
CA MET A 10 -13.78 -43.93 -3.86
C MET A 10 -14.23 -42.71 -3.07
N ALA A 11 -15.04 -42.89 -2.01
CA ALA A 11 -15.43 -41.82 -1.11
C ALA A 11 -14.23 -41.23 -0.36
N CYS A 12 -13.35 -42.07 0.20
CA CYS A 12 -12.15 -41.61 0.91
C CYS A 12 -11.22 -40.78 0.02
N ILE A 13 -11.01 -41.22 -1.24
CA ILE A 13 -10.17 -40.49 -2.19
C ILE A 13 -10.78 -39.12 -2.51
N PHE A 14 -12.10 -39.03 -2.69
CA PHE A 14 -12.79 -37.78 -2.96
C PHE A 14 -12.69 -36.77 -1.81
N PHE A 15 -12.80 -37.23 -0.55
CA PHE A 15 -12.61 -36.34 0.61
C PHE A 15 -11.18 -35.83 0.71
N ILE A 16 -10.18 -36.68 0.44
CA ILE A 16 -8.76 -36.29 0.47
C ILE A 16 -8.45 -35.26 -0.62
N THR A 17 -8.98 -35.42 -1.85
CA THR A 17 -8.73 -34.47 -2.94
C THR A 17 -9.39 -33.11 -2.70
N VAL A 18 -10.61 -33.08 -2.16
CA VAL A 18 -11.29 -31.82 -1.80
C VAL A 18 -10.53 -31.10 -0.67
N PHE A 19 -10.08 -31.83 0.35
CA PHE A 19 -9.33 -31.24 1.46
C PHE A 19 -7.95 -30.69 1.01
N LEU A 20 -7.23 -31.43 0.18
CA LEU A 20 -5.95 -30.98 -0.41
C LEU A 20 -6.13 -29.76 -1.33
N SER A 21 -7.22 -29.70 -2.10
CA SER A 21 -7.50 -28.56 -2.98
C SER A 21 -7.82 -27.26 -2.22
N SER A 22 -8.38 -27.37 -1.01
CA SER A 22 -8.71 -26.23 -0.14
C SER A 22 -7.46 -25.56 0.45
N CYS A 23 -6.35 -26.28 0.54
CA CYS A 23 -5.08 -25.76 1.05
C CYS A 23 -4.30 -24.91 0.01
N VAL A 24 -4.60 -25.04 -1.29
CA VAL A 24 -3.83 -24.35 -2.35
C VAL A 24 -4.36 -22.95 -2.66
N LEU A 25 -5.59 -22.64 -2.26
CA LEU A 25 -6.21 -21.31 -2.42
C LEU A 25 -5.85 -20.34 -1.29
N GLY A 26 -5.16 -20.81 -0.25
CA GLY A 26 -4.47 -19.97 0.73
C GLY A 26 -3.19 -19.36 0.17
N VAL A 27 -3.26 -18.73 -1.01
CA VAL A 27 -2.24 -17.78 -1.43
C VAL A 27 -2.24 -16.70 -0.36
N PHE A 28 -1.24 -16.75 0.51
CA PHE A 28 -0.90 -15.65 1.40
C PHE A 28 -0.91 -14.39 0.55
N SER A 29 -2.00 -13.62 0.67
CA SER A 29 -2.05 -12.25 0.24
C SER A 29 -1.10 -11.54 1.20
N ASN A 30 0.19 -11.62 0.86
CA ASN A 30 1.25 -11.00 1.60
C ASN A 30 1.12 -9.52 1.27
N ASP A 31 0.13 -8.88 1.89
CA ASP A 31 -0.12 -7.44 1.90
C ASP A 31 1.01 -6.81 2.72
N THR A 32 2.24 -7.01 2.24
CA THR A 32 3.41 -6.24 2.61
C THR A 32 3.13 -4.87 2.05
N LYS A 33 2.41 -4.05 2.83
CA LYS A 33 2.25 -2.61 2.62
C LYS A 33 3.62 -2.06 2.26
N LYS A 34 3.90 -1.89 0.97
CA LYS A 34 5.18 -1.38 0.49
C LYS A 34 5.33 0.00 1.11
N LYS A 35 6.23 0.13 2.08
CA LYS A 35 6.54 1.42 2.70
C LYS A 35 7.01 2.34 1.59
N THR A 36 6.19 3.33 1.27
CA THR A 36 6.51 4.27 0.19
C THR A 36 7.60 5.21 0.71
N CYS A 37 8.64 5.41 -0.09
CA CYS A 37 9.83 6.17 0.27
C CYS A 37 10.05 7.30 -0.74
N CYS A 38 10.40 8.49 -0.25
CA CYS A 38 10.75 9.63 -1.07
C CYS A 38 12.28 9.87 -1.02
N PRO A 39 13.07 9.35 -1.97
CA PRO A 39 14.52 9.56 -2.00
C PRO A 39 14.91 10.99 -2.39
N ARG A 40 13.99 11.72 -3.02
CA ARG A 40 14.14 13.13 -3.37
C ARG A 40 12.82 13.84 -3.11
N VAL A 41 12.91 15.11 -2.73
CA VAL A 41 11.76 15.98 -2.48
C VAL A 41 11.85 17.23 -3.33
N SER A 42 10.70 17.76 -3.73
CA SER A 42 10.58 19.03 -4.43
C SER A 42 9.99 20.09 -3.51
N LYS A 43 10.41 21.34 -3.71
CA LYS A 43 9.77 22.53 -3.10
C LYS A 43 8.89 23.28 -4.10
N ALA A 44 8.91 22.89 -5.37
CA ALA A 44 8.14 23.56 -6.42
C ALA A 44 6.65 23.36 -6.20
N ALA A 45 5.87 24.43 -6.41
CA ALA A 45 4.42 24.40 -6.33
C ALA A 45 3.83 23.40 -7.32
N LEU A 46 2.79 22.69 -6.89
CA LEU A 46 2.08 21.74 -7.72
C LEU A 46 0.84 22.43 -8.33
N HIS A 47 0.77 22.53 -9.65
CA HIS A 47 -0.39 23.14 -10.33
C HIS A 47 -1.42 22.09 -10.81
N SER A 48 -1.18 20.80 -10.54
CA SER A 48 -2.06 19.71 -10.95
C SER A 48 -3.09 19.39 -9.87
N GLN A 49 -4.29 18.95 -10.28
CA GLN A 49 -5.29 18.48 -9.33
C GLN A 49 -4.81 17.25 -8.57
N ILE A 50 -4.81 17.35 -7.25
CA ILE A 50 -4.42 16.29 -6.32
C ILE A 50 -5.61 15.36 -6.12
N GLU A 51 -5.42 14.07 -6.32
CA GLU A 51 -6.41 13.03 -6.06
C GLU A 51 -6.23 12.43 -4.67
N MET A 52 -4.98 12.16 -4.29
CA MET A 52 -4.65 11.57 -2.99
C MET A 52 -3.39 12.20 -2.42
N CYS A 53 -3.36 12.27 -1.09
CA CYS A 53 -2.22 12.73 -0.34
C CYS A 53 -1.92 11.80 0.84
N ALA A 54 -0.64 11.54 1.08
CA ALA A 54 -0.16 10.84 2.26
C ALA A 54 1.12 11.48 2.81
N ARG A 55 1.28 11.54 4.13
CA ARG A 55 2.56 11.88 4.76
C ARG A 55 3.48 10.66 4.79
N VAL A 56 4.70 10.83 4.33
CA VAL A 56 5.75 9.80 4.32
C VAL A 56 6.81 10.16 5.35
N SER A 57 7.08 9.25 6.28
CA SER A 57 8.13 9.41 7.28
C SER A 57 9.51 9.28 6.66
N GLY A 58 10.44 10.11 7.13
CA GLY A 58 11.85 9.98 6.80
C GLY A 58 12.45 8.69 7.38
N ARG A 59 13.47 8.15 6.69
CA ARG A 59 14.23 6.97 7.15
C ARG A 59 15.72 7.20 6.93
N LYS A 60 16.51 6.90 7.96
CA LYS A 60 17.97 6.86 7.89
C LYS A 60 18.46 5.41 7.95
N ASN A 61 19.63 5.15 7.39
CA ASN A 61 20.32 3.87 7.56
C ASN A 61 21.07 3.82 8.91
N ILE A 62 21.70 2.67 9.19
CA ILE A 62 22.50 2.46 10.42
C ILE A 62 23.70 3.42 10.54
N PHE A 63 24.15 4.02 9.44
CA PHE A 63 25.23 5.01 9.38
C PHE A 63 24.72 6.46 9.43
N GLY A 64 23.43 6.67 9.69
CA GLY A 64 22.81 7.99 9.74
C GLY A 64 22.58 8.66 8.38
N LYS A 65 22.91 8.01 7.25
CA LYS A 65 22.63 8.54 5.91
C LYS A 65 21.12 8.46 5.62
N THR A 66 20.58 9.54 5.09
CA THR A 66 19.17 9.62 4.68
C THR A 66 18.91 8.70 3.50
N LEU A 67 17.99 7.74 3.68
CA LEU A 67 17.48 6.87 2.62
C LEU A 67 16.15 7.39 2.06
N CYS A 68 15.29 7.88 2.95
CA CYS A 68 14.02 8.49 2.61
C CYS A 68 13.92 9.84 3.33
N HIS A 69 13.56 10.87 2.60
CA HIS A 69 13.22 12.15 3.16
C HIS A 69 11.79 12.13 3.67
N GLU A 70 11.55 12.85 4.77
CA GLU A 70 10.20 13.13 5.22
C GLU A 70 9.53 14.05 4.19
N ALA A 71 8.32 13.70 3.75
CA ALA A 71 7.67 14.35 2.62
C ALA A 71 6.15 14.16 2.63
N TYR A 72 5.44 15.00 1.90
CA TYR A 72 4.09 14.72 1.44
C TYR A 72 4.15 14.05 0.07
N LEU A 73 3.55 12.86 -0.05
CA LEU A 73 3.34 12.18 -1.32
C LEU A 73 1.98 12.60 -1.87
N PHE A 74 2.00 13.43 -2.90
CA PHE A 74 0.82 13.73 -3.70
C PHE A 74 0.72 12.80 -4.88
N ILE A 75 -0.49 12.28 -5.11
CA ILE A 75 -0.88 11.57 -6.30
C ILE A 75 -1.91 12.44 -6.99
N THR A 76 -1.58 12.89 -8.18
CA THR A 76 -2.46 13.70 -9.02
C THR A 76 -3.45 12.82 -9.77
N LYS A 77 -4.55 13.38 -10.27
CA LYS A 77 -5.60 12.64 -11.02
C LYS A 77 -5.09 11.91 -12.27
N ASN A 78 -3.95 12.31 -12.81
CA ASN A 78 -3.26 11.63 -13.91
C ASN A 78 -2.29 10.53 -13.42
N GLY A 79 -2.37 10.14 -12.15
CA GLY A 79 -1.58 9.07 -11.53
C GLY A 79 -0.12 9.42 -11.24
N LYS A 80 0.31 10.67 -11.48
CA LYS A 80 1.70 11.07 -11.22
C LYS A 80 1.95 11.25 -9.72
N LYS A 81 3.10 10.76 -9.27
CA LYS A 81 3.52 10.82 -7.87
C LYS A 81 4.53 11.93 -7.68
N HIS A 82 4.28 12.79 -6.69
CA HIS A 82 5.14 13.92 -6.34
C HIS A 82 5.47 13.88 -4.86
N CYS A 83 6.76 13.79 -4.54
CA CYS A 83 7.26 13.93 -3.19
C CYS A 83 7.58 15.41 -2.93
N ILE A 84 6.84 16.02 -2.01
CA ILE A 84 6.96 17.44 -1.66
C ILE A 84 7.59 17.56 -0.27
N ASP A 85 8.54 18.49 -0.14
CA ASP A 85 9.19 18.81 1.14
C ASP A 85 8.14 19.32 2.14
N VAL A 86 8.17 18.77 3.36
CA VAL A 86 7.26 19.19 4.44
C VAL A 86 7.41 20.67 4.82
N ASN A 87 8.52 21.31 4.44
CA ASN A 87 8.81 22.72 4.70
C ASN A 87 8.56 23.63 3.48
N ALA A 88 7.92 23.13 2.42
CA ALA A 88 7.56 23.97 1.29
C ALA A 88 6.54 25.04 1.72
N ARG A 89 6.79 26.33 1.41
CA ARG A 89 5.99 27.46 1.92
C ARG A 89 4.49 27.34 1.62
N TRP A 90 4.15 26.81 0.44
CA TRP A 90 2.78 26.67 -0.06
C TRP A 90 2.06 25.42 0.47
N ILE A 91 2.75 24.53 1.19
CA ILE A 91 2.17 23.22 1.53
C ILE A 91 0.98 23.35 2.47
N ASN A 92 1.06 24.23 3.46
CA ASN A 92 0.01 24.39 4.46
C ASN A 92 -1.30 24.85 3.84
N GLU A 93 -1.25 25.80 2.90
CA GLU A 93 -2.41 26.30 2.17
C GLU A 93 -3.12 25.16 1.41
N ILE A 94 -2.35 24.31 0.73
CA ILE A 94 -2.91 23.14 0.00
C ILE A 94 -3.47 22.09 0.96
N LEU A 95 -2.83 21.84 2.10
CA LEU A 95 -3.31 20.89 3.11
C LEU A 95 -4.64 21.34 3.72
N GLU A 96 -4.80 22.65 3.96
CA GLU A 96 -6.05 23.24 4.44
C GLU A 96 -7.15 23.13 3.39
N GLN A 97 -6.87 23.48 2.13
CA GLN A 97 -7.82 23.32 1.02
C GLN A 97 -8.30 21.87 0.88
N LEU A 98 -7.38 20.90 0.90
CA LEU A 98 -7.71 19.48 0.83
C LEU A 98 -8.59 19.02 2.00
N LYS A 99 -8.41 19.61 3.18
CA LYS A 99 -9.23 19.32 4.36
C LYS A 99 -10.64 19.89 4.21
N GLU A 100 -10.76 21.11 3.68
CA GLU A 100 -12.05 21.75 3.38
C GLU A 100 -12.83 21.02 2.28
N ASP A 101 -12.13 20.52 1.27
CA ASP A 101 -12.69 19.70 0.17
C ASP A 101 -13.11 18.28 0.61
N GLY A 102 -12.93 17.93 1.89
CA GLY A 102 -13.28 16.61 2.43
C GLY A 102 -12.30 15.48 2.05
N ASN A 103 -11.11 15.81 1.55
CA ASN A 103 -10.05 14.86 1.20
C ASN A 103 -8.75 15.12 1.98
N PRO A 104 -8.77 15.03 3.33
CA PRO A 104 -7.60 15.33 4.13
C PRO A 104 -6.45 14.37 3.83
N CYS A 105 -5.23 14.91 3.81
CA CYS A 105 -4.02 14.10 3.70
C CYS A 105 -3.97 13.03 4.78
N LYS A 106 -3.80 11.78 4.36
CA LYS A 106 -3.73 10.65 5.29
C LYS A 106 -2.42 10.70 6.09
N GLY A 107 -2.53 10.49 7.40
CA GLY A 107 -1.39 10.27 8.29
C GLY A 107 -0.63 8.99 7.91
N THR A 108 0.60 8.90 8.40
CA THR A 108 1.59 7.87 8.02
C THR A 108 1.03 6.44 8.03
N THR A 109 1.07 5.79 6.88
CA THR A 109 0.99 4.33 6.76
C THR A 109 2.33 3.74 7.21
N ASN A 110 2.42 3.36 8.49
CA ASN A 110 3.58 2.66 9.05
C ASN A 110 3.73 1.24 8.48
#